data_AF-D3Z0Q9-F1
#
_entry.id   AF-D3Z0Q9-F1
#
_cell.length_a   1.000
_cell.length_b   1.000
_cell.length_c   1.000
_cell.angle_alpha   90.00
_cell.angle_beta   90.00
_cell.angle_gamma   90.00
#
_symmetry.space_group_name_H-M   'P 1'
#
loop_
_entity.id
_entity.type
_entity.pdbx_description
1 polymer ?
#
loop_
_entity_poly.entity_id
_entity_poly.type
_entity_poly.pdbx_seq_one_letter_code
_entity_poly.pdbx_strand_id
1 'polypeptide(L)'
;MDEEIVSEKQAEESHRQDSANLLIFILLLTLTILTIWLFKHRRARFLHETGLAMIYGLLVGLVLRYGIHVPSDVNNVTLSCEVQSSPTTLLVNVSGKFYEYTLKGEISSHELNNVQDNEMLRKVTFDPEVFFNILLPPIIFYAGYSLKRRHFFRNLGSILAYAFLGTAISCFVIGSIMYGCVTLMKVTGQLAGDFYFTDCLLFGAIVSATDPVTVLAIFHELQVDVELYALLFGESVLNDAVAIVLSSSIVAYQPAGDNSHTFDVTAMFKSIGIFLGIFSGSFAMGAATGVVTALVTKFTKLREFQLLETGLF
;
A
#
# COMPACT_ATOMS: atom_id res chain seq x y z
N MET A 1 -36.57 -22.17 -21.47
CA MET A 1 -36.97 -20.98 -22.25
C MET A 1 -37.40 -19.86 -21.32
N ASP A 2 -38.37 -20.07 -20.42
CA ASP A 2 -38.78 -19.03 -19.46
C ASP A 2 -37.70 -18.68 -18.42
N GLU A 3 -36.97 -19.66 -17.86
CA GLU A 3 -35.84 -19.40 -16.94
C GLU A 3 -34.66 -18.68 -17.61
N GLU A 4 -34.44 -18.93 -18.90
CA GLU A 4 -33.34 -18.33 -19.67
C GLU A 4 -33.63 -16.85 -19.96
N ILE A 5 -34.90 -16.52 -20.27
CA ILE A 5 -35.37 -15.14 -20.47
C ILE A 5 -35.38 -14.34 -19.15
N VAL A 6 -35.68 -14.98 -18.03
CA VAL A 6 -35.61 -14.35 -16.70
C VAL A 6 -34.15 -14.08 -16.32
N SER A 7 -33.25 -15.03 -16.57
CA SER A 7 -31.80 -14.88 -16.35
C SER A 7 -31.19 -13.76 -17.21
N GLU A 8 -31.51 -13.68 -18.50
CA GLU A 8 -31.03 -12.60 -19.37
C GLU A 8 -31.50 -11.22 -18.91
N LYS A 9 -32.77 -11.09 -18.51
CA LYS A 9 -33.30 -9.81 -18.01
C LYS A 9 -32.64 -9.37 -16.70
N GLN A 10 -32.40 -10.32 -15.79
CA GLN A 10 -31.66 -10.04 -14.55
C GLN A 10 -30.21 -9.64 -14.82
N ALA A 11 -29.56 -10.28 -15.80
CA ALA A 11 -28.22 -9.90 -16.22
C ALA A 11 -28.18 -8.50 -16.82
N GLU A 12 -29.16 -8.13 -17.66
CA GLU A 12 -29.25 -6.80 -18.27
C GLU A 12 -29.52 -5.69 -17.24
N GLU A 13 -30.39 -5.93 -16.26
CA GLU A 13 -30.64 -4.99 -15.16
C GLU A 13 -29.42 -4.82 -14.25
N SER A 14 -28.74 -5.92 -13.92
CA SER A 14 -27.48 -5.91 -13.18
C SER A 14 -26.39 -5.13 -13.94
N HIS A 15 -26.23 -5.38 -15.24
CA HIS A 15 -25.30 -4.64 -16.10
C HIS A 15 -25.61 -3.14 -16.15
N ARG A 16 -26.89 -2.76 -16.21
CA ARG A 16 -27.32 -1.36 -16.20
C ARG A 16 -26.94 -0.68 -14.87
N GLN A 17 -27.11 -1.38 -13.75
CA GLN A 17 -26.80 -0.86 -12.43
C GLN A 17 -25.29 -0.75 -12.17
N ASP A 18 -24.51 -1.76 -12.57
CA ASP A 18 -23.05 -1.71 -12.56
C ASP A 18 -22.51 -0.56 -13.42
N SER A 19 -23.10 -0.35 -14.60
CA SER A 19 -22.74 0.76 -15.49
C SER A 19 -23.08 2.13 -14.88
N ALA A 20 -24.21 2.26 -14.18
CA ALA A 20 -24.59 3.49 -13.49
C ALA A 20 -23.63 3.80 -12.33
N ASN A 21 -23.26 2.79 -11.55
CA ASN A 21 -22.29 2.92 -10.45
C ASN A 21 -20.90 3.32 -10.97
N LEU A 22 -20.43 2.71 -12.06
CA LEU A 22 -19.18 3.10 -12.73
C LEU A 22 -19.24 4.54 -13.25
N LEU A 23 -20.38 4.97 -13.79
CA LEU A 23 -20.55 6.33 -14.28
C LEU A 23 -20.52 7.36 -13.12
N ILE A 24 -21.17 7.07 -11.99
CA ILE A 24 -21.08 7.89 -10.78
C ILE A 24 -19.64 7.98 -10.28
N PHE A 25 -18.90 6.87 -10.32
CA PHE A 25 -17.49 6.82 -9.94
C PHE A 25 -16.60 7.66 -10.86
N ILE A 26 -16.73 7.51 -12.18
CA ILE A 26 -15.99 8.33 -13.15
C ILE A 26 -16.34 9.81 -12.99
N LEU A 27 -17.61 10.13 -12.73
CA LEU A 27 -18.04 11.50 -12.48
C LEU A 27 -17.42 12.08 -11.20
N LEU A 28 -17.40 11.30 -10.11
CA LEU A 28 -16.73 11.69 -8.87
C LEU A 28 -15.24 11.93 -9.08
N LEU A 29 -14.54 11.01 -9.75
CA LEU A 29 -13.10 11.15 -10.04
C LEU A 29 -12.78 12.32 -10.98
N THR A 30 -13.60 12.54 -12.00
CA THR A 30 -13.40 13.68 -12.90
C THR A 30 -13.65 15.00 -12.18
N LEU A 31 -14.62 15.04 -11.27
CA LEU A 31 -14.91 16.22 -10.44
C LEU A 31 -13.80 16.47 -9.40
N THR A 32 -13.16 15.44 -8.83
CA THR A 32 -11.97 15.63 -7.98
C THR A 32 -10.80 16.20 -8.78
N ILE A 33 -10.52 15.68 -9.97
CA ILE A 33 -9.46 16.22 -10.83
C ILE A 33 -9.76 17.67 -11.21
N LEU A 34 -10.99 17.98 -11.59
CA LEU A 34 -11.41 19.32 -12.00
C LEU A 34 -11.33 20.32 -10.83
N THR A 35 -11.70 19.90 -9.62
CA THR A 35 -11.62 20.74 -8.42
C THR A 35 -10.16 20.98 -8.01
N ILE A 36 -9.29 19.96 -8.06
CA ILE A 36 -7.84 20.13 -7.85
C ILE A 36 -7.27 21.12 -8.88
N TRP A 37 -7.60 20.95 -10.15
CA TRP A 37 -7.18 21.85 -11.23
C TRP A 37 -7.67 23.29 -11.02
N LEU A 38 -8.93 23.46 -10.60
CA LEU A 38 -9.51 24.78 -10.31
C LEU A 38 -8.79 25.47 -9.16
N PHE A 39 -8.43 24.73 -8.10
CA PHE A 39 -7.70 25.27 -6.96
C PHE A 39 -6.27 25.65 -7.32
N LYS A 40 -5.59 24.84 -8.14
CA LYS A 40 -4.30 25.17 -8.73
C LYS A 40 -4.37 26.48 -9.51
N HIS A 41 -5.41 26.66 -10.32
CA HIS A 41 -5.58 27.88 -11.12
C HIS A 41 -5.94 29.11 -10.27
N ARG A 42 -6.68 28.94 -9.17
CA ARG A 42 -7.02 30.03 -8.24
C ARG A 42 -5.91 30.42 -7.25
N ARG A 43 -4.77 29.72 -7.23
CA ARG A 43 -3.57 30.06 -6.44
C ARG A 43 -3.88 30.37 -4.96
N ALA A 44 -4.72 29.54 -4.34
CA ALA A 44 -5.07 29.69 -2.92
C ALA A 44 -3.83 29.45 -2.04
N ARG A 45 -3.38 30.49 -1.34
CA ARG A 45 -2.05 30.54 -0.69
C ARG A 45 -1.89 29.65 0.56
N PHE A 46 -2.94 28.98 1.02
CA PHE A 46 -2.98 28.31 2.32
C PHE A 46 -3.03 26.77 2.28
N LEU A 47 -3.29 26.14 1.12
CA LEU A 47 -3.43 24.67 1.03
C LEU A 47 -2.68 24.14 -0.20
N HIS A 48 -1.76 23.20 0.02
CA HIS A 48 -0.98 22.55 -1.04
C HIS A 48 -1.85 21.56 -1.85
N GLU A 49 -1.58 21.45 -3.16
CA GLU A 49 -2.33 20.64 -4.13
C GLU A 49 -2.50 19.17 -3.66
N THR A 50 -1.44 18.58 -3.09
CA THR A 50 -1.47 17.19 -2.61
C THR A 50 -2.27 17.00 -1.33
N GLY A 51 -2.26 17.98 -0.42
CA GLY A 51 -3.05 17.92 0.81
C GLY A 51 -4.55 18.01 0.52
N LEU A 52 -4.93 18.87 -0.42
CA LEU A 52 -6.31 18.94 -0.93
C LEU A 52 -6.72 17.62 -1.60
N ALA A 53 -5.85 17.04 -2.43
CA ALA A 53 -6.13 15.76 -3.08
C ALA A 53 -6.39 14.64 -2.06
N MET A 54 -5.62 14.56 -0.97
CA MET A 54 -5.87 13.58 0.11
C MET A 54 -7.21 13.81 0.81
N ILE A 55 -7.55 15.06 1.16
CA ILE A 55 -8.81 15.39 1.83
C ILE A 55 -10.01 15.06 0.92
N TYR A 56 -9.95 15.44 -0.36
CA TYR A 56 -11.00 15.11 -1.32
C TYR A 56 -11.08 13.61 -1.58
N GLY A 57 -9.95 12.91 -1.66
CA GLY A 57 -9.92 11.45 -1.78
C GLY A 57 -10.60 10.77 -0.60
N LEU A 58 -10.35 11.24 0.63
CA LEU A 58 -11.00 10.72 1.84
C LEU A 58 -12.50 11.02 1.85
N LEU A 59 -12.91 12.23 1.45
CA LEU A 59 -14.31 12.65 1.41
C LEU A 59 -15.07 11.83 0.34
N VAL A 60 -14.50 11.67 -0.85
CA VAL A 60 -15.07 10.82 -1.90
C VAL A 60 -15.12 9.37 -1.45
N GLY A 61 -14.06 8.84 -0.80
CA GLY A 61 -14.08 7.50 -0.23
C GLY A 61 -15.20 7.28 0.78
N LEU A 62 -15.47 8.28 1.63
CA LEU A 62 -16.58 8.26 2.59
C LEU A 62 -17.94 8.30 1.90
N VAL A 63 -18.09 9.15 0.88
CA VAL A 63 -19.31 9.23 0.06
C VAL A 63 -19.55 7.93 -0.71
N LEU A 64 -18.51 7.28 -1.23
CA LEU A 64 -18.64 5.99 -1.89
C LEU A 64 -19.04 4.89 -0.89
N ARG A 65 -18.45 4.90 0.32
CA ARG A 65 -18.73 3.90 1.35
C ARG A 65 -20.15 3.98 1.93
N TYR A 66 -20.70 5.19 2.10
CA TYR A 66 -22.00 5.38 2.76
C TYR A 66 -23.10 5.90 1.84
N GLY A 67 -22.76 6.50 0.71
CA GLY A 67 -23.70 7.16 -0.20
C GLY A 67 -24.26 6.25 -1.29
N ILE A 68 -23.59 5.13 -1.62
CA ILE A 68 -24.07 4.18 -2.61
C ILE A 68 -24.55 2.93 -1.88
N HIS A 69 -25.85 2.86 -1.61
CA HIS A 69 -26.48 1.61 -1.18
C HIS A 69 -26.91 0.84 -2.43
N VAL A 70 -26.32 -0.34 -2.65
CA VAL A 70 -26.77 -1.22 -3.73
C VAL A 70 -27.90 -2.09 -3.19
N PRO A 71 -29.13 -2.02 -3.73
CA PRO A 71 -30.19 -2.94 -3.34
C PRO A 71 -29.74 -4.39 -3.52
N SER A 72 -29.89 -5.20 -2.47
CA SER A 72 -29.51 -6.60 -2.42
C SER A 72 -30.47 -7.48 -3.23
N ASP A 73 -30.39 -7.45 -4.56
CA ASP A 73 -31.11 -8.39 -5.42
C ASP A 73 -30.21 -9.57 -5.77
N VAL A 74 -30.14 -10.53 -4.86
CA VAL A 74 -29.54 -11.84 -5.16
C VAL A 74 -30.27 -12.95 -4.43
N ASN A 75 -30.84 -13.89 -5.18
CA ASN A 75 -31.26 -15.20 -4.68
C ASN A 75 -30.00 -16.02 -4.35
N ASN A 76 -29.34 -15.69 -3.24
CA ASN A 76 -28.17 -16.43 -2.77
C ASN A 76 -28.61 -17.80 -2.25
N VAL A 77 -28.21 -18.87 -2.95
CA VAL A 77 -28.31 -20.23 -2.44
C VAL A 77 -27.06 -20.52 -1.63
N THR A 78 -27.16 -20.44 -0.30
CA THR A 78 -26.07 -20.78 0.60
C THR A 78 -25.99 -22.29 0.79
N LEU A 79 -24.97 -22.93 0.22
CA LEU A 79 -24.65 -24.33 0.46
C LEU A 79 -23.51 -24.41 1.49
N SER A 80 -23.76 -25.04 2.63
CA SER A 80 -22.74 -25.29 3.64
C SER A 80 -22.02 -26.61 3.36
N CYS A 81 -20.74 -26.54 3.05
CA CYS A 81 -19.84 -27.70 3.02
C CYS A 81 -18.68 -27.39 3.96
N GLU A 82 -18.49 -28.22 4.98
CA GLU A 82 -17.44 -28.03 5.97
C GLU A 82 -16.12 -28.56 5.40
N VAL A 83 -15.17 -27.67 5.15
CA VAL A 83 -13.86 -28.01 4.58
C VAL A 83 -12.78 -27.51 5.53
N GLN A 84 -11.80 -28.37 5.82
CA GLN A 84 -10.78 -28.15 6.84
C GLN A 84 -9.69 -27.14 6.40
N SER A 85 -9.65 -26.80 5.12
CA SER A 85 -8.80 -25.78 4.52
C SER A 85 -9.60 -25.00 3.48
N SER A 86 -9.26 -23.74 3.26
CA SER A 86 -9.90 -22.88 2.24
C SER A 86 -9.20 -23.06 0.88
N PRO A 87 -9.70 -23.92 -0.03
CA PRO A 87 -9.09 -24.09 -1.35
C PRO A 87 -9.24 -22.81 -2.19
N THR A 88 -8.25 -22.54 -3.05
CA THR A 88 -8.24 -21.37 -3.94
C THR A 88 -9.25 -21.47 -5.07
N THR A 89 -9.55 -22.69 -5.53
CA THR A 89 -10.53 -23.00 -6.57
C THR A 89 -11.47 -24.12 -6.15
N LEU A 90 -12.76 -23.98 -6.48
CA LEU A 90 -13.82 -24.94 -6.22
C LEU A 90 -14.50 -25.32 -7.54
N LEU A 91 -14.56 -26.62 -7.84
CA LEU A 91 -15.30 -27.14 -8.99
C LEU A 91 -16.62 -27.72 -8.49
N VAL A 92 -17.74 -27.10 -8.86
CA VAL A 92 -19.08 -27.54 -8.44
C VAL A 92 -19.79 -28.17 -9.63
N ASN A 93 -20.24 -29.41 -9.46
CA ASN A 93 -21.06 -30.09 -10.45
C ASN A 93 -22.54 -29.74 -10.23
N VAL A 94 -23.14 -29.00 -11.16
CA VAL A 94 -24.56 -28.68 -11.16
C VAL A 94 -25.20 -29.33 -12.39
N SER A 95 -26.04 -30.34 -12.16
CA SER A 95 -26.79 -31.06 -13.20
C SER A 95 -25.94 -31.60 -14.36
N GLY A 96 -24.72 -32.09 -14.06
CA GLY A 96 -23.82 -32.71 -15.04
C GLY A 96 -22.85 -31.74 -15.73
N LYS A 97 -22.83 -30.46 -15.34
CA LYS A 97 -21.85 -29.46 -15.79
C LYS A 97 -20.99 -29.03 -14.60
N PHE A 98 -19.68 -28.92 -14.84
CA PHE A 98 -18.73 -28.40 -13.85
C PHE A 98 -18.59 -26.89 -14.01
N TYR A 99 -18.74 -26.17 -12.89
CA TYR A 99 -18.52 -24.74 -12.81
C TYR A 99 -17.33 -24.48 -11.89
N GLU A 100 -16.41 -23.63 -12.34
CA GLU A 100 -15.24 -23.21 -11.58
C GLU A 100 -15.54 -21.92 -10.81
N TYR A 101 -15.30 -21.96 -9.50
CA TYR A 101 -15.44 -20.84 -8.59
C TYR A 101 -14.09 -20.54 -7.93
N THR A 102 -13.66 -19.28 -7.97
CA THR A 102 -12.43 -18.83 -7.30
C THR A 102 -12.75 -18.19 -5.96
N LEU A 103 -11.93 -18.47 -4.95
CA LEU A 103 -12.10 -17.85 -3.63
C LEU A 103 -11.82 -16.33 -3.74
N LYS A 104 -12.86 -15.51 -3.54
CA LYS A 104 -12.74 -14.04 -3.58
C LYS A 104 -12.31 -13.43 -2.24
N GLY A 105 -12.58 -14.09 -1.11
CA GLY A 105 -12.27 -13.63 0.25
C GLY A 105 -13.12 -14.34 1.32
N GLU A 106 -12.76 -14.18 2.59
CA GLU A 106 -13.56 -14.64 3.73
C GLU A 106 -14.60 -13.58 4.12
N ILE A 107 -15.82 -14.00 4.43
CA ILE A 107 -16.92 -13.10 4.82
C ILE A 107 -17.35 -13.49 6.24
N SER A 108 -17.41 -12.51 7.14
CA SER A 108 -17.91 -12.73 8.50
C SER A 108 -19.39 -13.11 8.49
N SER A 109 -19.82 -13.97 9.40
CA SER A 109 -21.21 -14.43 9.53
C SER A 109 -22.22 -13.27 9.68
N HIS A 110 -21.77 -12.11 10.13
CA HIS A 110 -22.58 -10.90 10.31
C HIS A 110 -22.74 -10.06 9.02
N GLU A 111 -22.00 -10.35 7.95
CA GLU A 111 -21.96 -9.57 6.70
C GLU A 111 -22.59 -10.29 5.49
N LEU A 112 -23.23 -11.44 5.70
CA LEU A 112 -23.80 -12.28 4.64
C LEU A 112 -24.85 -11.57 3.76
N ASN A 113 -25.46 -10.49 4.26
CA ASN A 113 -26.46 -9.69 3.52
C ASN A 113 -25.86 -8.49 2.75
N ASN A 114 -24.59 -8.13 3.00
CA ASN A 114 -23.93 -6.94 2.43
C ASN A 114 -22.82 -7.28 1.42
N VAL A 115 -22.86 -8.49 0.85
CA VAL A 115 -21.82 -9.01 -0.06
C VAL A 115 -21.62 -8.12 -1.30
N GLN A 116 -22.70 -7.50 -1.81
CA GLN A 116 -22.67 -6.68 -3.02
C GLN A 116 -21.97 -5.32 -2.82
N ASP A 117 -22.18 -4.67 -1.67
CA ASP A 117 -21.50 -3.41 -1.34
C ASP A 117 -19.98 -3.60 -1.25
N ASN A 118 -19.55 -4.75 -0.71
CA ASN A 118 -18.14 -5.12 -0.64
C ASN A 118 -17.52 -5.41 -2.02
N GLU A 119 -18.28 -5.96 -2.97
CA GLU A 119 -17.78 -6.22 -4.33
C GLU A 119 -17.52 -4.92 -5.09
N MET A 120 -18.39 -3.92 -4.95
CA MET A 120 -18.19 -2.61 -5.56
C MET A 120 -16.99 -1.87 -4.94
N LEU A 121 -16.84 -1.89 -3.61
CA LEU A 121 -15.66 -1.37 -2.92
C LEU A 121 -14.37 -2.05 -3.39
N ARG A 122 -14.39 -3.36 -3.63
CA ARG A 122 -13.25 -4.11 -4.15
C ARG A 122 -12.91 -3.73 -5.59
N LYS A 123 -13.90 -3.50 -6.46
CA LYS A 123 -13.69 -3.02 -7.84
C LYS A 123 -13.11 -1.59 -7.88
N VAL A 124 -13.40 -0.78 -6.85
CA VAL A 124 -12.96 0.63 -6.76
C VAL A 124 -11.59 0.77 -6.07
N THR A 125 -11.18 -0.22 -5.28
CA THR A 125 -9.88 -0.21 -4.60
C THR A 125 -8.78 -0.45 -5.62
N PHE A 126 -7.82 0.48 -5.69
CA PHE A 126 -6.68 0.35 -6.58
C PHE A 126 -5.83 -0.83 -6.17
N ASP A 127 -5.37 -1.62 -7.14
CA ASP A 127 -4.54 -2.78 -6.87
C ASP A 127 -3.17 -2.32 -6.34
N PRO A 128 -2.81 -2.65 -5.09
CA PRO A 128 -1.53 -2.25 -4.52
C PRO A 128 -0.35 -2.80 -5.32
N GLU A 129 -0.48 -3.97 -5.97
CA GLU A 129 0.60 -4.54 -6.77
C GLU A 129 0.96 -3.65 -7.97
N VAL A 130 -0.06 -3.06 -8.62
CA VAL A 130 0.15 -2.12 -9.71
C VAL A 130 0.84 -0.85 -9.19
N PHE A 131 0.47 -0.39 -8.00
CA PHE A 131 1.09 0.79 -7.39
C PHE A 131 2.58 0.55 -7.13
N PHE A 132 2.89 -0.53 -6.41
CA PHE A 132 4.26 -0.83 -5.98
C PHE A 132 5.16 -1.23 -7.15
N ASN A 133 4.66 -2.00 -8.12
CA ASN A 133 5.49 -2.53 -9.20
C ASN A 133 5.62 -1.58 -10.40
N ILE A 134 4.65 -0.68 -10.62
CA ILE A 134 4.62 0.17 -11.83
C ILE A 134 4.75 1.66 -11.51
N LEU A 135 4.00 2.18 -10.52
CA LEU A 135 3.93 3.63 -10.26
C LEU A 135 5.05 4.13 -9.34
N LEU A 136 5.39 3.34 -8.31
CA LEU A 136 6.41 3.71 -7.31
C LEU A 136 7.83 3.84 -7.92
N PRO A 137 8.32 2.92 -8.78
CA PRO A 137 9.71 2.98 -9.25
C PRO A 137 10.07 4.26 -10.03
N PRO A 138 9.25 4.76 -10.99
CA PRO A 138 9.52 6.04 -11.66
C PRO A 138 9.58 7.25 -10.71
N ILE A 139 8.75 7.27 -9.66
CA ILE A 139 8.71 8.36 -8.67
C ILE A 139 10.03 8.39 -7.88
N ILE A 140 10.45 7.22 -7.37
CA ILE A 140 11.70 7.08 -6.62
C ILE A 140 12.90 7.39 -7.53
N PHE A 141 12.86 6.94 -8.79
CA PHE A 141 13.91 7.22 -9.77
C PHE A 141 14.04 8.72 -10.05
N TYR A 142 12.94 9.43 -10.31
CA TYR A 142 12.94 10.88 -10.50
C TYR A 142 13.48 11.63 -9.27
N ALA A 143 13.01 11.24 -8.08
CA ALA A 143 13.46 11.85 -6.84
C ALA A 143 14.96 11.62 -6.61
N GLY A 144 15.45 10.39 -6.84
CA GLY A 144 16.88 10.06 -6.78
C GLY A 144 17.73 10.78 -7.82
N TYR A 145 17.22 10.93 -9.06
CA TYR A 145 17.90 11.64 -10.15
C TYR A 145 18.01 13.15 -9.87
N SER A 146 16.96 13.76 -9.32
CA SER A 146 16.92 15.19 -8.97
C SER A 146 17.80 15.56 -7.76
N LEU A 147 18.29 14.57 -7.01
CA LEU A 147 19.00 14.78 -5.76
C LEU A 147 20.42 15.35 -5.96
N LYS A 148 20.78 16.38 -5.18
CA LYS A 148 22.14 16.92 -5.18
C LYS A 148 23.11 15.98 -4.44
N ARG A 149 23.71 15.06 -5.19
CA ARG A 149 24.65 14.01 -4.74
C ARG A 149 25.64 14.47 -3.64
N ARG A 150 26.29 15.63 -3.81
CA ARG A 150 27.31 16.12 -2.87
C ARG A 150 26.80 16.31 -1.43
N HIS A 151 25.60 16.84 -1.26
CA HIS A 151 25.03 17.09 0.08
C HIS A 151 24.51 15.80 0.72
N PHE A 152 23.90 14.93 -0.08
CA PHE A 152 23.41 13.63 0.37
C PHE A 152 24.54 12.75 0.93
N PHE A 153 25.63 12.56 0.17
CA PHE A 153 26.74 11.72 0.63
C PHE A 153 27.52 12.32 1.81
N ARG A 154 27.51 13.66 1.97
CA ARG A 154 28.14 14.29 3.13
C ARG A 154 27.37 14.03 4.43
N ASN A 155 26.05 13.90 4.33
CA ASN A 155 25.15 13.72 5.48
C ASN A 155 24.60 12.30 5.62
N LEU A 156 25.17 11.34 4.89
CA LEU A 156 24.72 9.95 4.86
C LEU A 156 24.69 9.33 6.26
N GLY A 157 25.65 9.66 7.12
CA GLY A 157 25.69 9.17 8.50
C GLY A 157 24.48 9.65 9.32
N SER A 158 24.06 10.91 9.16
CA SER A 158 22.87 11.43 9.84
C SER A 158 21.59 10.80 9.30
N ILE A 159 21.51 10.62 7.98
CA ILE A 159 20.38 9.98 7.31
C ILE A 159 20.22 8.54 7.80
N LEU A 160 21.31 7.76 7.84
CA LEU A 160 21.31 6.40 8.37
C LEU A 160 20.93 6.37 9.86
N ALA A 161 21.47 7.29 10.67
CA ALA A 161 21.13 7.36 12.08
C ALA A 161 19.63 7.62 12.28
N TYR A 162 19.03 8.57 11.56
CA TYR A 162 17.59 8.84 11.65
C TYR A 162 16.76 7.68 11.11
N ALA A 163 17.13 7.11 9.97
CA ALA A 163 16.39 6.01 9.36
C ALA A 163 16.38 4.75 10.22
N PHE A 164 17.51 4.37 10.86
CA PHE A 164 17.59 3.17 11.69
C PHE A 164 17.15 3.41 13.14
N LEU A 165 17.71 4.43 13.79
CA LEU A 165 17.43 4.68 15.20
C LEU A 165 16.05 5.33 15.38
N GLY A 166 15.66 6.23 14.49
CA GLY A 166 14.35 6.89 14.52
C GLY A 166 13.19 5.91 14.33
N THR A 167 13.26 5.03 13.31
CA THR A 167 12.24 3.99 13.10
C THR A 167 12.19 2.97 14.23
N ALA A 168 13.35 2.53 14.75
CA ALA A 168 13.38 1.59 15.86
C ALA A 168 12.70 2.19 17.10
N ILE A 169 13.04 3.43 17.45
CA ILE A 169 12.41 4.14 18.58
C ILE A 169 10.91 4.34 18.31
N SER A 170 10.53 4.78 17.11
CA SER A 170 9.13 4.95 16.72
C SER A 170 8.34 3.65 16.88
N CYS A 171 8.90 2.53 16.40
CA CYS A 171 8.30 1.21 16.48
C CYS A 171 8.04 0.80 17.94
N PHE A 172 9.05 0.93 18.81
CA PHE A 172 8.90 0.62 20.24
C PHE A 172 7.91 1.54 20.94
N VAL A 173 7.91 2.84 20.65
CA VAL A 173 7.01 3.81 21.27
C VAL A 173 5.57 3.56 20.84
N ILE A 174 5.31 3.47 19.53
CA ILE A 174 3.96 3.22 18.99
C ILE A 174 3.45 1.86 19.45
N GLY A 175 4.29 0.82 19.40
CA GLY A 175 3.94 -0.52 19.86
C GLY A 175 3.62 -0.57 21.36
N SER A 176 4.38 0.14 22.20
CA SER A 176 4.11 0.23 23.63
C SER A 176 2.83 1.00 23.95
N ILE A 177 2.55 2.10 23.22
CA ILE A 177 1.30 2.86 23.34
C ILE A 177 0.12 1.97 22.95
N MET A 178 0.23 1.26 21.82
CA MET A 178 -0.82 0.34 21.35
C MET A 178 -1.08 -0.77 22.38
N TYR A 179 -0.01 -1.39 22.91
CA TYR A 179 -0.14 -2.40 23.95
C TYR A 179 -0.83 -1.86 25.22
N GLY A 180 -0.53 -0.63 25.62
CA GLY A 180 -1.21 0.05 26.72
C GLY A 180 -2.70 0.27 26.44
N CYS A 181 -3.05 0.72 25.24
CA CYS A 181 -4.44 0.90 24.81
C CYS A 181 -5.21 -0.43 24.80
N VAL A 182 -4.62 -1.49 24.25
CA VAL A 182 -5.22 -2.83 24.20
C VAL A 182 -5.42 -3.40 25.60
N THR A 183 -4.43 -3.25 26.48
CA THR A 183 -4.52 -3.69 27.87
C THR A 183 -5.65 -2.96 28.60
N LEU A 184 -5.78 -1.65 28.38
CA LEU A 184 -6.86 -0.85 28.95
C LEU A 184 -8.24 -1.31 28.44
N MET A 185 -8.38 -1.58 27.14
CA MET A 185 -9.61 -2.10 26.55
C MET A 185 -9.98 -3.50 27.03
N LYS A 186 -8.98 -4.33 27.35
CA LYS A 186 -9.18 -5.65 27.98
C LYS A 186 -9.74 -5.50 29.39
N VAL A 187 -9.22 -4.54 30.17
CA VAL A 187 -9.73 -4.23 31.52
C VAL A 187 -11.17 -3.67 31.47
N THR A 188 -11.52 -2.86 30.46
CA THR A 188 -12.89 -2.34 30.30
C THR A 188 -13.88 -3.35 29.71
N GLY A 189 -13.43 -4.58 29.40
CA GLY A 189 -14.28 -5.67 28.90
C GLY A 189 -14.78 -5.49 27.47
N GLN A 190 -14.21 -4.55 26.70
CA GLN A 190 -14.64 -4.26 25.33
C GLN A 190 -13.97 -5.16 24.28
N LEU A 191 -12.89 -5.86 24.66
CA LEU A 191 -12.08 -6.66 23.73
C LEU A 191 -11.91 -8.09 24.27
N ALA A 192 -12.42 -9.07 23.52
CA ALA A 192 -12.23 -10.49 23.78
C ALA A 192 -11.14 -11.02 22.85
N GLY A 193 -9.94 -11.26 23.39
CA GLY A 193 -8.80 -11.79 22.65
C GLY A 193 -7.50 -11.75 23.46
N ASP A 194 -6.59 -12.66 23.12
CA ASP A 194 -5.22 -12.62 23.61
C ASP A 194 -4.37 -11.89 22.58
N PHE A 195 -3.99 -10.66 22.92
CA PHE A 195 -3.08 -9.84 22.14
C PHE A 195 -1.71 -9.88 22.79
N TYR A 196 -0.70 -10.19 21.99
CA TYR A 196 0.68 -10.23 22.45
C TYR A 196 1.36 -8.88 22.19
N PHE A 197 2.41 -8.60 22.96
CA PHE A 197 3.23 -7.42 22.74
C PHE A 197 3.87 -7.41 21.34
N THR A 198 4.16 -8.60 20.78
CA THR A 198 4.68 -8.78 19.42
C THR A 198 3.72 -8.27 18.36
N ASP A 199 2.41 -8.51 18.50
CA ASP A 199 1.39 -8.01 17.56
C ASP A 199 1.32 -6.47 17.58
N CYS A 200 1.45 -5.88 18.77
CA CYS A 200 1.50 -4.42 18.94
C CYS A 200 2.80 -3.83 18.37
N LEU A 201 3.93 -4.52 18.54
CA LEU A 201 5.21 -4.12 17.99
C LEU A 201 5.23 -4.24 16.46
N LEU A 202 4.57 -5.26 15.90
CA LEU A 202 4.38 -5.41 14.45
C LEU A 202 3.60 -4.23 13.88
N PHE A 203 2.51 -3.84 14.56
CA PHE A 203 1.78 -2.62 14.21
C PHE A 203 2.68 -1.38 14.28
N GLY A 204 3.48 -1.24 15.34
CA GLY A 204 4.46 -0.17 15.49
C GLY A 204 5.49 -0.13 14.36
N ALA A 205 5.97 -1.30 13.91
CA ALA A 205 6.94 -1.39 12.81
C ALA A 205 6.34 -0.94 11.47
N ILE A 206 5.12 -1.40 11.15
CA ILE A 206 4.43 -1.04 9.91
C ILE A 206 4.14 0.47 9.87
N VAL A 207 3.68 1.05 10.98
CA VAL A 207 3.31 2.49 11.05
C VAL A 207 4.54 3.41 11.13
N SER A 208 5.72 2.87 11.45
CA SER A 208 6.95 3.69 11.54
C SER A 208 7.56 4.04 10.19
N ALA A 209 7.15 3.37 9.10
CA ALA A 209 7.43 3.81 7.74
C ALA A 209 6.72 5.15 7.48
N THR A 210 7.46 6.18 7.07
CA THR A 210 6.87 7.51 6.81
C THR A 210 7.04 7.90 5.35
N ASP A 211 5.95 8.34 4.73
CA ASP A 211 5.95 8.85 3.35
C ASP A 211 5.94 10.39 3.34
N PRO A 212 7.03 11.05 2.89
CA PRO A 212 7.15 12.49 2.89
C PRO A 212 6.76 13.09 1.54
N VAL A 213 6.19 12.35 0.58
CA VAL A 213 5.94 12.85 -0.80
C VAL A 213 5.23 14.21 -0.79
N THR A 214 4.23 14.39 0.07
CA THR A 214 3.53 15.69 0.23
C THR A 214 4.44 16.77 0.82
N VAL A 215 5.26 16.43 1.82
CA VAL A 215 6.17 17.38 2.47
C VAL A 215 7.30 17.80 1.53
N LEU A 216 7.86 16.86 0.76
CA LEU A 216 8.89 17.13 -0.23
C LEU A 216 8.39 18.07 -1.33
N ALA A 217 7.17 17.86 -1.81
CA ALA A 217 6.56 18.73 -2.81
C ALA A 217 6.42 20.18 -2.30
N ILE A 218 5.98 20.35 -1.06
CA ILE A 218 5.90 21.66 -0.40
C ILE A 218 7.29 22.27 -0.23
N PHE A 219 8.28 21.50 0.20
CA PHE A 219 9.65 21.99 0.41
C PHE A 219 10.30 22.46 -0.89
N HIS A 220 10.01 21.79 -2.00
CA HIS A 220 10.46 22.21 -3.32
C HIS A 220 9.84 23.56 -3.74
N GLU A 221 8.54 23.77 -3.49
CA GLU A 221 7.86 25.04 -3.78
C GLU A 221 8.36 26.18 -2.88
N LEU A 222 8.59 25.90 -1.60
CA LEU A 222 9.12 26.86 -0.63
C LEU A 222 10.63 27.14 -0.77
N GLN A 223 11.31 26.47 -1.71
CA GLN A 223 12.77 26.60 -1.93
C GLN A 223 13.58 26.39 -0.63
N VAL A 224 13.20 25.36 0.14
CA VAL A 224 13.86 24.99 1.39
C VAL A 224 15.31 24.55 1.14
N ASP A 225 16.16 24.67 2.17
CA ASP A 225 17.55 24.24 2.12
C ASP A 225 17.69 22.81 1.58
N VAL A 226 18.56 22.67 0.58
CA VAL A 226 18.79 21.40 -0.12
C VAL A 226 19.31 20.32 0.82
N GLU A 227 19.96 20.73 1.91
CA GLU A 227 20.45 19.83 2.95
C GLU A 227 19.31 19.18 3.73
N LEU A 228 18.28 19.96 4.10
CA LEU A 228 17.10 19.45 4.77
C LEU A 228 16.26 18.57 3.84
N TYR A 229 16.12 18.97 2.57
CA TYR A 229 15.45 18.16 1.55
C TYR A 229 16.14 16.79 1.37
N ALA A 230 17.46 16.77 1.24
CA ALA A 230 18.21 15.53 1.07
C ALA A 230 18.16 14.63 2.32
N LEU A 231 18.12 15.24 3.51
CA LEU A 231 18.02 14.51 4.77
C LEU A 231 16.66 13.84 4.95
N LEU A 232 15.57 14.59 4.74
CA LEU A 232 14.20 14.07 4.84
C LEU A 232 13.93 13.00 3.77
N PHE A 233 14.31 13.26 2.50
CA PHE A 233 14.17 12.27 1.44
C PHE A 233 14.93 10.97 1.76
N GLY A 234 16.18 11.08 2.22
CA GLY A 234 17.01 9.93 2.53
C GLY A 234 16.49 9.14 3.72
N GLU A 235 16.03 9.83 4.77
CA GLU A 235 15.41 9.20 5.93
C GLU A 235 14.19 8.40 5.52
N SER A 236 13.28 8.99 4.74
CA SER A 236 12.05 8.32 4.36
C SER A 236 12.24 7.12 3.43
N VAL A 237 13.12 7.21 2.44
CA VAL A 237 13.40 6.07 1.55
C VAL A 237 14.04 4.91 2.31
N LEU A 238 14.90 5.20 3.30
CA LEU A 238 15.54 4.15 4.10
C LEU A 238 14.64 3.62 5.22
N ASN A 239 13.73 4.45 5.75
CA ASN A 239 12.86 4.06 6.84
C ASN A 239 11.88 2.94 6.43
N ASP A 240 11.41 2.94 5.18
CA ASP A 240 10.55 1.89 4.61
C ASP A 240 11.26 0.54 4.64
N ALA A 241 12.53 0.54 4.20
CA ALA A 241 13.37 -0.63 4.21
C ALA A 241 13.57 -1.14 5.66
N VAL A 242 13.85 -0.24 6.61
CA VAL A 242 14.03 -0.63 8.03
C VAL A 242 12.72 -1.13 8.65
N ALA A 243 11.58 -0.53 8.35
CA ALA A 243 10.26 -0.93 8.82
C ALA A 243 9.88 -2.35 8.36
N ILE A 244 10.16 -2.70 7.10
CA ILE A 244 9.97 -4.05 6.56
C ILE A 244 10.82 -5.07 7.32
N VAL A 245 12.05 -4.71 7.68
CA VAL A 245 12.99 -5.59 8.39
C VAL A 245 12.57 -5.81 9.83
N LEU A 246 12.17 -4.73 10.51
CA LEU A 246 11.62 -4.80 11.86
C LEU A 246 10.37 -5.68 11.85
N SER A 247 9.45 -5.45 10.92
CA SER A 247 8.22 -6.26 10.77
C SER A 247 8.54 -7.73 10.52
N SER A 248 9.42 -8.03 9.56
CA SER A 248 9.84 -9.41 9.25
C SER A 248 10.53 -10.09 10.43
N SER A 249 11.31 -9.34 11.21
CA SER A 249 11.92 -9.83 12.44
C SER A 249 10.84 -10.20 13.46
N ILE A 250 9.87 -9.31 13.69
CA ILE A 250 8.75 -9.50 14.62
C ILE A 250 7.87 -10.69 14.21
N VAL A 251 7.59 -10.88 12.92
CA VAL A 251 6.85 -12.06 12.46
C VAL A 251 7.67 -13.35 12.63
N ALA A 252 8.98 -13.31 12.37
CA ALA A 252 9.86 -14.46 12.61
C ALA A 252 9.95 -14.84 14.10
N TYR A 253 9.67 -13.91 15.01
CA TYR A 253 9.54 -14.14 16.45
C TYR A 253 8.25 -14.82 16.87
N GLN A 254 7.28 -15.00 15.97
CA GLN A 254 6.01 -15.67 16.27
C GLN A 254 6.05 -17.12 15.75
N PRO A 255 6.84 -18.04 16.35
CA PRO A 255 6.81 -19.43 15.93
C PRO A 255 5.45 -20.02 16.28
N ALA A 256 4.81 -20.63 15.29
CA ALA A 256 3.62 -21.42 15.45
C ALA A 256 3.86 -22.55 16.47
N GLY A 257 3.42 -22.35 17.71
CA GLY A 257 3.18 -23.43 18.66
C GLY A 257 4.18 -23.64 19.80
N ASP A 258 5.16 -22.76 20.02
CA ASP A 258 5.99 -22.85 21.24
C ASP A 258 5.91 -21.56 22.07
N ASN A 259 5.28 -21.66 23.25
CA ASN A 259 4.95 -20.56 24.16
C ASN A 259 6.20 -20.02 24.91
N SER A 260 7.38 -20.10 24.32
CA SER A 260 8.59 -19.50 24.87
C SER A 260 8.71 -18.06 24.38
N HIS A 261 8.01 -17.14 25.04
CA HIS A 261 8.08 -15.70 24.81
C HIS A 261 9.43 -15.07 25.25
N THR A 262 10.55 -15.72 24.92
CA THR A 262 11.90 -15.25 25.25
C THR A 262 12.52 -14.55 24.06
N PHE A 263 13.16 -13.41 24.31
CA PHE A 263 13.79 -12.56 23.32
C PHE A 263 14.93 -13.31 22.61
N ASP A 264 14.66 -13.95 21.48
CA ASP A 264 15.69 -14.66 20.71
C ASP A 264 16.52 -13.66 19.90
N VAL A 265 17.62 -13.23 20.48
CA VAL A 265 18.58 -12.33 19.81
C VAL A 265 19.09 -12.95 18.50
N THR A 266 19.10 -14.28 18.38
CA THR A 266 19.52 -14.99 17.15
C THR A 266 18.56 -14.75 15.98
N ALA A 267 17.24 -14.75 16.21
CA ALA A 267 16.26 -14.40 15.19
C ALA A 267 16.40 -12.94 14.70
N MET A 268 16.74 -12.00 15.60
CA MET A 268 17.03 -10.60 15.24
C MET A 268 18.20 -10.52 14.25
N PHE A 269 19.31 -11.16 14.61
CA PHE A 269 20.52 -11.14 13.80
C PHE A 269 20.31 -11.83 12.46
N LYS A 270 19.50 -12.89 12.41
CA LYS A 270 19.11 -13.55 11.16
C LYS A 270 18.34 -12.61 10.23
N SER A 271 17.34 -11.90 10.74
CA SER A 271 16.56 -10.95 9.95
C SER A 271 17.37 -9.74 9.49
N ILE A 272 18.25 -9.21 10.34
CA ILE A 272 19.22 -8.17 9.97
C ILE A 272 20.18 -8.69 8.89
N GLY A 273 20.65 -9.93 8.99
CA GLY A 273 21.53 -10.55 7.99
C GLY A 273 20.86 -10.72 6.62
N ILE A 274 19.61 -11.22 6.61
CA ILE A 274 18.80 -11.33 5.39
C ILE A 274 18.60 -9.94 4.77
N PHE A 275 18.28 -8.94 5.59
CA PHE A 275 18.14 -7.57 5.12
C PHE A 275 19.41 -7.01 4.51
N LEU A 276 20.54 -7.09 5.20
CA LEU A 276 21.82 -6.61 4.67
C LEU A 276 22.15 -7.31 3.35
N GLY A 277 21.83 -8.60 3.22
CA GLY A 277 21.97 -9.36 1.98
C GLY A 277 21.11 -8.79 0.84
N ILE A 278 19.80 -8.62 1.07
CA ILE A 278 18.87 -8.08 0.07
C ILE A 278 19.21 -6.63 -0.28
N PHE A 279 19.49 -5.79 0.72
CA PHE A 279 19.84 -4.38 0.55
C PHE A 279 21.14 -4.22 -0.23
N SER A 280 22.22 -4.90 0.18
CA SER A 280 23.51 -4.83 -0.52
C SER A 280 23.43 -5.42 -1.93
N GLY A 281 22.68 -6.51 -2.13
CA GLY A 281 22.44 -7.10 -3.44
C GLY A 281 21.68 -6.16 -4.37
N SER A 282 20.59 -5.55 -3.88
CA SER A 282 19.79 -4.57 -4.63
C SER A 282 20.60 -3.32 -4.96
N PHE A 283 21.40 -2.82 -4.01
CA PHE A 283 22.31 -1.70 -4.22
C PHE A 283 23.38 -2.01 -5.26
N ALA A 284 24.02 -3.18 -5.17
CA ALA A 284 25.04 -3.61 -6.13
C ALA A 284 24.45 -3.77 -7.54
N MET A 285 23.25 -4.34 -7.66
CA MET A 285 22.56 -4.49 -8.93
C MET A 285 22.20 -3.12 -9.54
N GLY A 286 21.64 -2.20 -8.74
CA GLY A 286 21.33 -0.84 -9.19
C GLY A 286 22.58 -0.03 -9.57
N ALA A 287 23.68 -0.18 -8.82
CA ALA A 287 24.95 0.44 -9.18
C ALA A 287 25.53 -0.15 -10.47
N ALA A 288 25.45 -1.47 -10.65
CA ALA A 288 25.92 -2.15 -11.86
C ALA A 288 25.13 -1.70 -13.09
N THR A 289 23.79 -1.64 -13.03
CA THR A 289 22.97 -1.16 -14.14
C THR A 289 23.28 0.31 -14.44
N GLY A 290 23.41 1.16 -13.42
CA GLY A 290 23.80 2.57 -13.60
C GLY A 290 25.18 2.74 -14.26
N VAL A 291 26.17 1.93 -13.86
CA VAL A 291 27.50 1.92 -14.47
C VAL A 291 27.44 1.42 -15.92
N VAL A 292 26.69 0.35 -16.20
CA VAL A 292 26.50 -0.17 -17.56
C VAL A 292 25.88 0.90 -18.45
N THR A 293 24.80 1.56 -18.02
CA THR A 293 24.17 2.66 -18.78
C THR A 293 25.14 3.83 -19.00
N ALA A 294 25.94 4.18 -17.99
CA ALA A 294 26.96 5.23 -18.11
C ALA A 294 28.09 4.85 -19.09
N LEU A 295 28.49 3.57 -19.13
CA LEU A 295 29.50 3.08 -20.08
C LEU A 295 28.95 3.03 -21.50
N VAL A 296 27.71 2.54 -21.67
CA VAL A 296 27.03 2.52 -22.98
C VAL A 296 26.94 3.93 -23.54
N THR A 297 26.43 4.89 -22.78
CA THR A 297 26.33 6.30 -23.21
C THR A 297 27.68 6.96 -23.47
N LYS A 298 28.74 6.55 -22.76
CA LYS A 298 30.11 7.07 -22.95
C LYS A 298 30.80 6.51 -24.20
N PHE A 299 30.64 5.22 -24.49
CA PHE A 299 31.36 4.55 -25.59
C PHE A 299 30.59 4.52 -26.91
N THR A 300 29.29 4.81 -26.88
CA THR A 300 28.48 4.94 -28.09
C THR A 300 28.23 6.40 -28.44
N LYS A 301 28.10 6.73 -29.72
CA LYS A 301 27.73 8.07 -30.20
C LYS A 301 26.23 8.35 -30.06
N LEU A 302 25.61 7.91 -28.96
CA LEU A 302 24.17 8.09 -28.70
C LEU A 302 23.77 9.57 -28.62
N ARG A 303 24.72 10.45 -28.26
CA ARG A 303 24.54 11.91 -28.30
C ARG A 303 24.14 12.46 -29.67
N GLU A 304 24.46 11.76 -30.76
CA GLU A 304 24.07 12.16 -32.12
C GLU A 304 22.58 11.86 -32.41
N PHE A 305 21.94 11.00 -31.59
CA PHE A 305 20.54 10.58 -31.71
C PHE A 305 19.76 10.84 -30.41
N GLN A 306 19.31 12.08 -30.21
CA GLN A 306 18.62 12.52 -29.00
C GLN A 306 17.42 11.65 -28.59
N LEU A 307 16.64 11.15 -29.56
CA LEU A 307 15.50 10.26 -29.29
C LEU A 307 15.91 8.89 -28.73
N LEU A 308 17.05 8.35 -29.20
CA LEU A 308 17.57 7.07 -28.75
C LEU A 308 18.23 7.20 -27.37
N GLU A 309 18.86 8.34 -27.11
CA GLU A 309 19.38 8.69 -25.78
C GLU A 309 18.26 8.79 -24.75
N THR A 310 17.12 9.43 -25.08
CA THR A 310 15.96 9.51 -24.18
C THR A 310 15.25 8.19 -23.94
N GLY A 311 15.25 7.26 -24.91
CA GLY A 311 14.59 5.95 -24.75
C GLY A 311 15.41 4.94 -23.93
N LEU A 312 16.67 5.24 -23.65
CA LEU A 312 17.54 4.43 -22.79
C LEU A 312 17.36 4.77 -21.29
N PHE A 313 16.75 5.93 -21.00
CA PHE A 313 16.42 6.43 -19.67
C PHE A 313 14.94 6.21 -19.35
#